data_AF-A0A7H0LPE7-F1
#
_entry.id   AF-A0A7H0LPE7-F1
#
_cell.length_a   1.000
_cell.length_b   1.000
_cell.length_c   1.000
_cell.angle_alpha   90.00
_cell.angle_beta   90.00
_cell.angle_gamma   90.00
#
_symmetry.space_group_name_H-M   'P 1'
#
loop_
_entity.id
_entity.type
_entity.pdbx_description
1 polymer ?
#
loop_
_entity_poly.entity_id
_entity_poly.type
_entity_poly.pdbx_seq_one_letter_code
_entity_poly.pdbx_strand_id
1 'polypeptide(L)'
;MTTEKTQGDAAAILKRIGLELPPTAKSEFAEQNSGQDDSARLVAVMPMGDWKALLARLPMPESDQAPFEAEANFHLGADKGQWTPGKAKGLETVQLPWHGGAESLNLGIAPAGQDEVRLFIYWYQL
;
A
#
# COMPACT_ATOMS: atom_id res chain seq x y z
N MET A 1 -25.39 -2.74 9.10
CA MET A 1 -24.37 -1.82 9.67
C MET A 1 -23.63 -1.19 8.51
N THR A 2 -23.84 0.10 8.30
CA THR A 2 -23.14 0.92 7.32
C THR A 2 -21.81 1.31 7.94
N THR A 3 -20.72 0.66 7.54
CA THR A 3 -19.36 1.11 7.87
C THR A 3 -19.20 2.49 7.23
N GLU A 4 -19.08 3.54 8.06
CA GLU A 4 -18.78 4.89 7.59
C GLU A 4 -17.46 4.87 6.82
N LYS A 5 -17.54 4.99 5.50
CA LYS A 5 -16.38 5.26 4.66
C LYS A 5 -15.95 6.69 4.92
N THR A 6 -15.07 6.87 5.89
CA THR A 6 -14.46 8.17 6.11
C THR A 6 -13.36 8.33 5.06
N GLN A 7 -13.51 9.32 4.17
CA GLN A 7 -12.39 9.77 3.34
C GLN A 7 -11.28 10.20 4.30
N GLY A 8 -10.23 9.39 4.40
CA GLY A 8 -9.21 9.52 5.43
C GLY A 8 -8.28 10.70 5.15
N ASP A 9 -7.73 11.29 6.20
CA ASP A 9 -6.60 12.20 6.08
C ASP A 9 -5.37 11.38 5.72
N ALA A 10 -4.94 11.46 4.46
CA ALA A 10 -3.78 10.75 3.93
C ALA A 10 -2.51 11.04 4.75
N ALA A 11 -2.31 12.27 5.22
CA ALA A 11 -1.14 12.63 6.02
C ALA A 11 -1.21 12.01 7.42
N ALA A 12 -2.38 11.96 8.03
CA ALA A 12 -2.59 11.29 9.32
C ALA A 12 -2.35 9.78 9.20
N ILE A 13 -2.82 9.15 8.13
CA ILE A 13 -2.61 7.72 7.84
C ILE A 13 -1.12 7.42 7.65
N LEU A 14 -0.43 8.19 6.81
CA LEU A 14 1.01 8.01 6.57
C LEU A 14 1.82 8.16 7.87
N LYS A 15 1.49 9.17 8.68
CA LYS A 15 2.10 9.37 9.99
C LYS A 15 1.84 8.20 10.94
N ARG A 16 0.63 7.63 10.92
CA ARG A 16 0.27 6.45 11.73
C ARG A 16 1.05 5.21 11.30
N ILE A 17 1.14 4.96 10.00
CA ILE A 17 1.91 3.85 9.43
C ILE A 17 3.41 4.05 9.69
N GLY A 18 3.88 5.30 9.84
CA GLY A 18 5.30 5.60 9.88
C GLY A 18 5.96 5.54 8.49
N LEU A 19 5.15 5.67 7.42
CA LEU A 19 5.62 5.67 6.05
C LEU A 19 5.71 7.11 5.52
N GLU A 20 6.90 7.50 5.08
CA GLU A 20 7.13 8.82 4.49
C GLU A 20 7.10 8.73 2.97
N LEU A 21 6.13 9.42 2.35
CA LEU A 21 6.10 9.60 0.91
C LEU A 21 6.90 10.85 0.50
N PRO A 22 7.51 10.86 -0.70
CA PRO A 22 8.21 12.03 -1.21
C PRO A 22 7.24 13.21 -1.40
N PRO A 23 7.71 14.46 -1.32
CA PRO A 23 6.85 15.65 -1.39
C PRO A 23 6.16 15.83 -2.75
N THR A 24 6.66 15.14 -3.77
CA THR A 24 6.09 15.05 -5.13
C THR A 24 4.89 14.11 -5.22
N ALA A 25 4.69 13.24 -4.22
CA ALA A 25 3.60 12.28 -4.19
C ALA A 25 2.26 12.98 -3.94
N LYS A 26 1.26 12.66 -4.77
CA LYS A 26 -0.09 13.19 -4.68
C LYS A 26 -1.04 12.08 -4.25
N SER A 27 -1.66 12.24 -3.10
CA SER A 27 -2.66 11.29 -2.62
C SER A 27 -3.94 11.41 -3.45
N GLU A 28 -4.38 10.32 -4.07
CA GLU A 28 -5.64 10.23 -4.82
C GLU A 28 -6.76 9.63 -3.96
N PHE A 29 -6.41 8.77 -3.00
CA PHE A 29 -7.36 8.08 -2.15
C PHE A 29 -6.74 7.77 -0.79
N ALA A 30 -7.54 7.86 0.26
CA ALA A 30 -7.18 7.38 1.58
C ALA A 30 -8.43 6.92 2.34
N GLU A 31 -8.33 5.78 3.01
CA GLU A 31 -9.39 5.19 3.83
C GLU A 31 -8.74 4.52 5.03
N GLN A 32 -9.34 4.71 6.21
CA GLN A 32 -8.93 4.03 7.42
C GLN A 32 -10.12 3.27 7.97
N ASN A 33 -9.86 2.05 8.44
CA ASN A 33 -10.82 1.24 9.17
C ASN A 33 -10.27 1.00 10.57
N SER A 34 -11.10 1.20 11.58
CA SER A 34 -10.77 0.94 12.98
C SER A 34 -11.73 -0.08 13.57
N GLY A 35 -11.23 -1.02 14.37
CA GLY A 35 -12.02 -2.15 14.85
C GLY A 35 -11.23 -3.17 15.66
N GLN A 36 -11.52 -4.46 15.44
CA GLN A 36 -10.78 -5.55 16.08
C GLN A 36 -9.34 -5.62 15.56
N ASP A 37 -9.16 -5.37 14.25
CA ASP A 37 -7.87 -5.16 13.59
C ASP A 37 -7.91 -3.82 12.86
N ASP A 38 -6.95 -2.94 13.14
CA ASP A 38 -6.84 -1.65 12.47
C ASP A 38 -6.17 -1.81 11.11
N SER A 39 -6.73 -1.15 10.09
CA SER A 39 -6.17 -1.15 8.74
C SER A 39 -6.31 0.20 8.05
N ALA A 40 -5.43 0.46 7.11
CA ALA A 40 -5.44 1.68 6.31
C ALA A 40 -5.08 1.39 4.86
N ARG A 41 -5.72 2.13 3.95
CA ARG A 41 -5.51 2.09 2.51
C ARG A 41 -5.21 3.47 1.99
N LEU A 42 -4.20 3.57 1.15
CA LEU A 42 -3.82 4.83 0.50
C LEU A 42 -3.40 4.57 -0.95
N VAL A 43 -3.78 5.48 -1.83
CA VAL A 43 -3.31 5.52 -3.21
C VAL A 43 -2.64 6.87 -3.44
N ALA A 44 -1.43 6.84 -3.96
CA ALA A 44 -0.67 8.03 -4.32
C ALA A 44 -0.08 7.89 -5.72
N VAL A 45 0.03 9.00 -6.44
CA VAL A 45 0.76 9.09 -7.72
C VAL A 45 2.06 9.85 -7.49
N MET A 46 3.16 9.33 -8.01
CA MET A 46 4.48 9.96 -7.91
C MET A 46 5.35 9.62 -9.13
N PRO A 47 6.43 10.36 -9.37
CA PRO A 47 7.44 9.99 -10.35
C PRO A 47 8.04 8.60 -10.10
N MET A 48 8.39 7.88 -11.17
CA MET A 48 9.05 6.58 -11.09
C MET A 48 10.38 6.61 -10.32
N GLY A 49 11.13 7.72 -10.43
CA GLY A 49 12.39 7.90 -9.68
C GLY A 49 12.17 7.96 -8.16
N ASP A 50 11.07 8.59 -7.75
CA ASP A 50 10.67 8.72 -6.34
C ASP A 50 10.23 7.38 -5.74
N TRP A 51 9.55 6.54 -6.53
CA TRP A 51 9.26 5.16 -6.14
C TRP A 51 10.54 4.35 -5.90
N LYS A 52 11.51 4.42 -6.81
CA LYS A 52 12.79 3.70 -6.66
C LYS A 52 13.56 4.17 -5.41
N ALA A 53 13.56 5.48 -5.14
CA ALA A 53 14.18 6.05 -3.96
C ALA A 53 13.47 5.63 -2.66
N LEU A 54 12.14 5.55 -2.68
CA LEU A 54 11.34 5.03 -1.57
C LEU A 54 11.68 3.56 -1.29
N LEU A 55 11.65 2.72 -2.33
CA LEU A 55 11.92 1.28 -2.21
C LEU A 55 13.29 0.99 -1.60
N ALA A 56 14.32 1.77 -1.98
CA ALA A 56 15.68 1.64 -1.45
C ALA A 56 15.82 1.99 0.05
N ARG A 57 14.85 2.71 0.63
CA ARG A 57 14.84 3.10 2.05
C ARG A 57 14.04 2.15 2.94
N LEU A 58 13.15 1.37 2.34
CA LEU A 58 12.33 0.43 3.10
C LEU A 58 13.21 -0.72 3.63
N PRO A 59 12.89 -1.29 4.80
CA PRO A 59 13.58 -2.44 5.35
C PRO A 59 13.21 -3.70 4.55
N MET A 60 13.58 -3.70 3.27
CA MET A 60 13.37 -4.81 2.35
C MET A 60 14.06 -6.02 2.98
N PRO A 61 13.32 -7.09 3.33
CA PRO A 61 13.97 -8.27 3.85
C PRO A 61 14.92 -8.81 2.76
N GLU A 62 16.05 -9.40 3.14
CA GLU A 62 16.95 -10.16 2.23
C GLU A 62 16.27 -11.47 1.77
N SER A 63 14.97 -11.41 1.53
CA SER A 63 14.12 -12.57 1.44
C SER A 63 14.10 -13.11 0.02
N ASP A 64 14.29 -14.42 -0.07
CA ASP A 64 13.90 -15.23 -1.22
C ASP A 64 12.36 -15.37 -1.33
N GLN A 65 11.58 -14.58 -0.59
CA GLN A 65 10.13 -14.54 -0.71
C GLN A 65 9.77 -14.16 -2.13
N ALA A 66 9.16 -15.12 -2.83
CA ALA A 66 8.60 -14.91 -4.14
C ALA A 66 7.69 -13.67 -4.09
N PRO A 67 7.66 -12.84 -5.15
CA PRO A 67 6.59 -11.86 -5.33
C PRO A 67 5.25 -12.53 -5.03
N PHE A 68 4.35 -11.84 -4.33
CA PHE A 68 3.01 -12.30 -3.96
C PHE A 68 2.47 -13.38 -4.90
N GLU A 69 2.10 -14.56 -4.38
CA GLU A 69 1.26 -15.46 -5.14
C GLU A 69 -0.02 -14.72 -5.55
N ALA A 70 -0.54 -14.98 -6.75
CA ALA A 70 -1.67 -14.26 -7.33
C ALA A 70 -2.91 -14.21 -6.39
N GLU A 71 -2.99 -15.15 -5.45
CA GLU A 71 -4.01 -15.28 -4.41
C GLU A 71 -3.76 -14.38 -3.20
N ALA A 72 -2.51 -14.23 -2.73
CA ALA A 72 -2.16 -13.31 -1.64
C ALA A 72 -2.37 -11.84 -2.07
N ASN A 73 -2.22 -11.62 -3.37
CA ASN A 73 -2.58 -10.44 -4.11
C ASN A 73 -4.09 -10.11 -3.95
N PHE A 74 -5.00 -11.03 -3.66
CA PHE A 74 -6.41 -10.68 -3.37
C PHE A 74 -6.57 -9.77 -2.11
N HIS A 75 -5.59 -9.75 -1.20
CA HIS A 75 -5.74 -9.20 0.15
C HIS A 75 -5.22 -7.76 0.37
N LEU A 76 -4.70 -7.05 -0.65
CA LEU A 76 -4.36 -5.61 -0.51
C LEU A 76 -5.58 -4.68 -0.71
N GLY A 77 -6.79 -5.24 -0.71
CA GLY A 77 -8.06 -4.50 -0.75
C GLY A 77 -9.14 -5.19 0.06
N ALA A 78 -10.16 -4.43 0.50
CA ALA A 78 -11.21 -4.96 1.37
C ALA A 78 -12.00 -6.13 0.77
N ASP A 79 -12.57 -6.95 1.68
CA ASP A 79 -13.36 -8.18 1.51
C ASP A 79 -14.51 -8.16 0.46
N LYS A 80 -14.73 -7.05 -0.22
CA LYS A 80 -15.77 -6.87 -1.25
C LYS A 80 -15.22 -6.59 -2.65
N GLY A 81 -14.04 -7.12 -3.00
CA GLY A 81 -13.58 -7.19 -4.39
C GLY A 81 -13.35 -5.83 -5.06
N GLN A 82 -13.08 -4.77 -4.30
CA GLN A 82 -12.74 -3.45 -4.84
C GLN A 82 -11.30 -3.37 -5.34
N TRP A 83 -10.50 -4.41 -5.11
CA TRP A 83 -9.20 -4.61 -5.71
C TRP A 83 -9.02 -6.11 -5.97
N THR A 84 -8.60 -6.46 -7.19
CA THR A 84 -8.38 -7.83 -7.65
C THR A 84 -7.13 -7.82 -8.53
N PRO A 85 -5.92 -7.82 -7.97
CA PRO A 85 -4.70 -7.79 -8.78
C PRO A 85 -4.48 -9.06 -9.60
N GLY A 86 -5.23 -10.15 -9.36
CA GLY A 86 -5.38 -11.23 -10.34
C GLY A 86 -5.90 -10.76 -11.71
N LYS A 87 -6.48 -9.55 -11.79
CA LYS A 87 -6.90 -8.88 -13.04
C LYS A 87 -5.88 -7.87 -13.57
N ALA A 88 -4.87 -7.49 -12.78
CA ALA A 88 -3.80 -6.58 -13.18
C ALA A 88 -2.49 -7.37 -13.33
N LYS A 89 -2.37 -8.12 -14.44
CA LYS A 89 -1.13 -8.82 -14.78
C LYS A 89 0.02 -7.80 -14.86
N GLY A 90 1.11 -8.03 -14.12
CA GLY A 90 2.36 -7.25 -14.21
C GLY A 90 2.54 -6.11 -13.20
N LEU A 91 1.82 -6.09 -12.08
CA LEU A 91 2.12 -5.16 -10.98
C LEU A 91 3.35 -5.63 -10.20
N GLU A 92 4.28 -4.72 -9.92
CA GLU A 92 5.36 -4.94 -8.97
C GLU A 92 4.81 -4.70 -7.56
N THR A 93 4.92 -5.71 -6.68
CA THR A 93 4.36 -5.71 -5.32
C THR A 93 5.38 -6.19 -4.30
N VAL A 94 5.35 -5.64 -3.08
CA VAL A 94 6.17 -6.08 -1.94
C VAL A 94 5.32 -6.13 -0.67
N GLN A 95 5.57 -7.13 0.18
CA GLN A 95 5.09 -7.19 1.56
C GLN A 95 6.27 -7.08 2.50
N LEU A 96 6.12 -6.26 3.53
CA LEU A 96 7.14 -6.00 4.53
C LEU A 96 6.59 -6.32 5.92
N PRO A 97 7.32 -7.10 6.74
CA PRO A 97 7.05 -7.10 8.18
C PRO A 97 7.30 -5.68 8.69
N TRP A 98 6.32 -5.13 9.41
CA TRP A 98 6.33 -3.74 9.84
C TRP A 98 6.35 -3.66 11.36
N HIS A 99 7.00 -2.61 11.90
CA HIS A 99 7.17 -2.40 13.35
C HIS A 99 7.53 -3.67 14.15
N GLY A 100 8.57 -4.39 13.73
CA GLY A 100 9.04 -5.60 14.42
C GLY A 100 8.19 -6.85 14.16
N GLY A 101 7.31 -6.83 13.15
CA GLY A 101 6.51 -7.98 12.71
C GLY A 101 5.12 -8.08 13.36
N ALA A 102 4.73 -7.10 14.18
CA ALA A 102 3.37 -6.99 14.71
C ALA A 102 2.37 -6.40 13.69
N GLU A 103 2.90 -5.88 12.59
CA GLU A 103 2.12 -5.23 11.54
C GLU A 103 2.65 -5.68 10.17
N SER A 104 1.85 -5.49 9.14
CA SER A 104 2.23 -5.76 7.75
C SER A 104 2.01 -4.53 6.89
N LEU A 105 3.01 -4.21 6.06
CA LEU A 105 2.92 -3.17 5.05
C LEU A 105 3.05 -3.79 3.67
N ASN A 106 2.00 -3.64 2.88
CA ASN A 106 1.94 -4.14 1.53
C ASN A 106 1.89 -2.97 0.54
N LEU A 107 2.76 -3.02 -0.45
CA LEU A 107 2.90 -2.01 -1.48
C LEU A 107 2.72 -2.64 -2.86
N GLY A 108 2.12 -1.89 -3.78
CA GLY A 108 2.06 -2.26 -5.19
C GLY A 108 2.13 -1.03 -6.08
N ILE A 109 2.67 -1.17 -7.29
CA ILE A 109 2.72 -0.06 -8.26
C ILE A 109 2.10 -0.43 -9.61
N ALA A 110 1.44 0.55 -10.23
CA ALA A 110 1.00 0.52 -11.63
C ALA A 110 1.49 1.75 -12.38
N PRO A 111 1.69 1.69 -13.72
CA PRO A 111 1.91 2.90 -14.52
C PRO A 111 0.75 3.90 -14.37
N ALA A 112 1.06 5.17 -14.18
CA ALA A 112 0.07 6.26 -14.06
C ALA A 112 0.16 7.31 -15.18
N GLY A 113 1.19 7.22 -16.02
CA GLY A 113 1.49 8.20 -17.06
C GLY A 113 2.91 7.98 -17.56
N GLN A 114 3.42 8.92 -18.34
CA GLN A 114 4.83 8.93 -18.72
C GLN A 114 5.67 9.21 -17.48
N ASP A 115 6.58 8.30 -17.13
CA ASP A 115 7.50 8.39 -15.98
C ASP A 115 6.83 8.54 -14.60
N GLU A 116 5.54 8.19 -14.48
CA GLU A 116 4.78 8.21 -13.23
C GLU A 116 4.26 6.82 -12.86
N VAL A 117 4.21 6.56 -11.55
CA VAL A 117 3.58 5.37 -10.98
C VAL A 117 2.50 5.75 -10.00
N ARG A 118 1.45 4.93 -9.97
CA ARG A 118 0.45 4.90 -8.93
C ARG A 118 0.86 3.85 -7.92
N LEU A 119 1.23 4.30 -6.73
CA LEU A 119 1.51 3.50 -5.56
C LEU A 119 0.21 3.20 -4.81
N PHE A 120 0.02 1.93 -4.51
CA PHE A 120 -1.02 1.40 -3.65
C PHE A 120 -0.38 0.97 -2.34
N ILE A 121 -0.98 1.37 -1.22
CA ILE A 121 -0.47 1.13 0.12
C ILE A 121 -1.58 0.48 0.93
N TYR A 122 -1.28 -0.67 1.51
CA TYR A 122 -2.14 -1.33 2.48
C TYR A 122 -1.36 -1.67 3.74
N TRP A 123 -1.88 -1.22 4.88
CA TRP A 123 -1.31 -1.50 6.19
C TRP A 123 -2.38 -2.13 7.08
N TYR A 124 -1.97 -3.10 7.89
CA TYR A 124 -2.83 -3.71 8.91
C TYR A 124 -2.02 -4.23 10.10
N GLN A 125 -2.66 -4.26 11.27
CA GLN A 125 -2.13 -4.90 12.48
C GLN A 125 -2.51 -6.40 12.48
N LEU A 126 -1.58 -7.25 12.93
CA LEU A 126 -1.74 -8.71 13.03
C LEU A 126 -2.28 -9.16 14.39
#